data_AF-A0AB34R9I6-F1
#
_entry.id   AF-A0AB34R9I6-F1
#
_cell.length_a   1.000
_cell.length_b   1.000
_cell.length_c   1.000
_cell.angle_alpha   90.00
_cell.angle_beta   90.00
_cell.angle_gamma   90.00
#
_symmetry.space_group_name_H-M   'P 1'
#
loop_
_entity.id
_entity.type
_entity.pdbx_description
1 polymer ?
#
loop_
_entity_poly.entity_id
_entity_poly.type
_entity_poly.pdbx_seq_one_letter_code
_entity_poly.pdbx_strand_id
1 'polypeptide(L)'
;MENQEEKQWNSMNDLLSKIGSQLNILEEEIDVDIQHTYMGMLEKLLKNEKSFKSLCKRAQEKTDRLFDETVDEKEKQQMLIALATIDDIAIYRTIETFQKQDSKLKKWATVALQQSRMLIQSTLMDESTVYVSTGLGGQGSLLRYFCVYLANDNTLLKSFQYDIARKETELVITKAQGKIEEYAFFDKYITFTLLLPIEAELKEIFESIIDECNTYGHFLKENIIITNVKKLTPQEIDHFLDTQAQKQNPAQPL
;
A
#
# COMPACT_ATOMS: atom_id res chain seq x y z
N MET A 1 -12.71 -6.93 20.76
CA MET A 1 -12.12 -7.26 19.44
C MET A 1 -10.84 -6.46 19.18
N GLU A 2 -10.71 -5.22 19.67
CA GLU A 2 -9.48 -4.40 19.60
C GLU A 2 -8.19 -5.09 20.13
N ASN A 3 -8.28 -5.86 21.22
CA ASN A 3 -7.11 -6.42 21.93
C ASN A 3 -6.40 -7.60 21.20
N GLN A 4 -6.96 -8.10 20.08
CA GLN A 4 -6.33 -9.16 19.27
C GLN A 4 -5.59 -8.59 18.06
N GLU A 5 -6.14 -7.56 17.42
CA GLU A 5 -5.50 -6.86 16.29
C GLU A 5 -4.27 -6.08 16.78
N GLU A 6 -4.36 -5.42 17.94
CA GLU A 6 -3.24 -4.71 18.57
C GLU A 6 -2.11 -5.68 18.98
N LYS A 7 -2.44 -6.90 19.41
CA LYS A 7 -1.44 -7.94 19.71
C LYS A 7 -0.77 -8.52 18.47
N GLN A 8 -1.51 -8.75 17.38
CA GLN A 8 -0.94 -9.19 16.12
C GLN A 8 -0.05 -8.10 15.51
N TRP A 9 -0.47 -6.85 15.59
CA TRP A 9 0.27 -5.68 15.13
C TRP A 9 1.57 -5.45 15.92
N ASN A 10 1.50 -5.47 17.25
CA ASN A 10 2.68 -5.31 18.10
C ASN A 10 3.67 -6.47 17.92
N SER A 11 3.17 -7.69 17.71
CA SER A 11 4.03 -8.84 17.37
C SER A 11 4.68 -8.70 16.00
N MET A 12 4.01 -8.09 15.03
CA MET A 12 4.55 -7.86 13.70
C MET A 12 5.60 -6.74 13.71
N ASN A 13 5.36 -5.63 14.43
CA ASN A 13 6.34 -4.56 14.62
C ASN A 13 7.58 -5.03 15.41
N ASP A 14 7.42 -5.88 16.42
CA ASP A 14 8.54 -6.49 17.15
C ASP A 14 9.36 -7.45 16.26
N LEU A 15 8.72 -8.14 15.31
CA LEU A 15 9.42 -8.96 14.32
C LEU A 15 10.13 -8.11 13.25
N LEU A 16 9.51 -7.03 12.78
CA LEU A 16 10.06 -6.15 11.75
C LEU A 16 11.24 -5.32 12.30
N SER A 17 11.14 -4.79 13.51
CA SER A 17 12.24 -4.04 14.15
C SER A 17 13.49 -4.91 14.42
N LYS A 18 13.32 -6.22 14.66
CA LYS A 18 14.44 -7.18 14.79
C LYS A 18 15.15 -7.49 13.46
N ILE A 19 14.49 -7.26 12.33
CA ILE A 19 14.98 -7.56 10.98
C ILE A 19 15.43 -6.28 10.25
N GLY A 20 15.32 -5.11 10.88
CA GLY A 20 15.32 -3.77 10.28
C GLY A 20 16.36 -3.46 9.19
N SER A 21 17.56 -4.05 9.20
CA SER A 21 18.58 -3.84 8.16
C SER A 21 18.41 -4.71 6.90
N GLN A 22 17.52 -5.70 6.93
CA GLN A 22 17.25 -6.67 5.84
C GLN A 22 15.81 -6.59 5.32
N LEU A 23 15.08 -5.53 5.66
CA LEU A 23 13.73 -5.30 5.15
C LEU A 23 13.78 -4.50 3.86
N ASN A 24 13.16 -5.03 2.80
CA ASN A 24 12.97 -4.30 1.55
C ASN A 24 11.47 -4.09 1.33
N ILE A 25 11.04 -2.84 1.41
CA ILE A 25 9.64 -2.47 1.22
C ILE A 25 9.37 -2.31 -0.26
N LEU A 26 8.29 -2.94 -0.69
CA LEU A 26 7.82 -2.88 -2.06
C LEU A 26 7.34 -1.47 -2.41
N GLU A 27 7.87 -0.85 -3.45
CA GLU A 27 7.57 0.56 -3.76
C GLU A 27 6.23 0.79 -4.48
N GLU A 28 5.70 -0.24 -5.14
CA GLU A 28 4.51 -0.15 -6.00
C GLU A 28 3.21 -0.39 -5.20
N GLU A 29 2.21 0.47 -5.42
CA GLU A 29 0.87 0.31 -4.81
C GLU A 29 0.19 -0.95 -5.39
N ILE A 30 -0.12 -1.92 -4.54
CA ILE A 30 -0.76 -3.17 -4.93
C ILE A 30 -2.09 -3.34 -4.22
N ASP A 31 -3.10 -3.57 -5.03
CA ASP A 31 -4.42 -3.97 -4.60
C ASP A 31 -4.35 -5.32 -3.86
N VAL A 32 -4.58 -5.31 -2.55
CA VAL A 32 -4.41 -6.46 -1.65
C VAL A 32 -5.33 -7.63 -2.05
N ASP A 33 -6.52 -7.34 -2.58
CA ASP A 33 -7.45 -8.37 -3.06
C ASP A 33 -6.86 -9.13 -4.27
N ILE A 34 -6.16 -8.41 -5.14
CA ILE A 34 -5.48 -9.00 -6.30
C ILE A 34 -4.27 -9.81 -5.85
N GLN A 35 -3.53 -9.32 -4.86
CA GLN A 35 -2.43 -10.08 -4.29
C GLN A 35 -2.93 -11.41 -3.67
N HIS A 36 -4.02 -11.39 -2.93
CA HIS A 36 -4.61 -12.62 -2.37
C HIS A 36 -5.07 -13.60 -3.45
N THR A 37 -5.76 -13.12 -4.48
CA THR A 37 -6.22 -13.99 -5.58
C THR A 37 -5.05 -14.55 -6.39
N TYR A 38 -4.00 -13.76 -6.61
CA TYR A 38 -2.74 -14.17 -7.22
C TYR A 38 -2.07 -15.29 -6.42
N MET A 39 -1.87 -15.07 -5.11
CA MET A 39 -1.21 -16.05 -4.24
C MET A 39 -2.02 -17.35 -4.13
N GLY A 40 -3.35 -17.26 -3.99
CA GLY A 40 -4.21 -18.43 -3.98
C GLY A 40 -4.17 -19.23 -5.29
N MET A 41 -3.90 -18.59 -6.44
CA MET A 41 -3.68 -19.30 -7.70
C MET A 41 -2.29 -19.90 -7.79
N LEU A 42 -1.25 -19.18 -7.37
CA LEU A 42 0.12 -19.69 -7.29
C LEU A 42 0.18 -20.96 -6.41
N GLU A 43 -0.40 -20.95 -5.22
CA GLU A 43 -0.48 -22.12 -4.34
C GLU A 43 -1.15 -23.32 -5.02
N LYS A 44 -2.27 -23.08 -5.72
CA LYS A 44 -2.96 -24.14 -6.47
C LYS A 44 -2.09 -24.74 -7.57
N LEU A 45 -1.31 -23.91 -8.26
CA LEU A 45 -0.39 -24.36 -9.30
C LEU A 45 0.80 -25.14 -8.71
N LEU A 46 1.36 -24.67 -7.59
CA LEU A 46 2.47 -25.32 -6.88
C LEU A 46 2.11 -26.70 -6.32
N LYS A 47 0.82 -26.98 -6.01
CA LYS A 47 0.37 -28.31 -5.56
C LYS A 47 0.72 -29.44 -6.53
N ASN A 48 0.92 -29.15 -7.82
CA ASN A 48 1.36 -30.13 -8.81
C ASN A 48 2.64 -29.65 -9.50
N GLU A 49 3.77 -29.96 -8.89
CA GLU A 49 5.11 -29.55 -9.33
C GLU A 49 5.40 -29.91 -10.80
N LYS A 50 5.00 -31.10 -11.25
CA LYS A 50 5.21 -31.54 -12.66
C LYS A 50 4.41 -30.70 -13.65
N SER A 51 3.15 -30.43 -13.32
CA SER A 51 2.28 -29.58 -14.13
C SER A 51 2.80 -28.15 -14.16
N PHE A 52 3.24 -27.64 -13.01
CA PHE A 52 3.77 -26.29 -12.89
C PHE A 52 5.06 -26.10 -13.69
N LYS A 53 6.01 -27.04 -13.57
CA LYS A 53 7.26 -27.00 -14.36
C LYS A 53 7.00 -27.02 -15.87
N SER A 54 6.00 -27.77 -16.30
CA SER A 54 5.58 -27.82 -17.71
C SER A 54 4.94 -26.50 -18.16
N LEU A 55 4.16 -25.86 -17.27
CA LEU A 55 3.58 -24.54 -17.51
C LEU A 55 4.68 -23.47 -17.64
N CYS A 56 5.68 -23.45 -16.74
CA CYS A 56 6.79 -22.51 -16.81
C CYS A 56 7.55 -22.62 -18.13
N LYS A 57 7.90 -23.84 -18.57
CA LYS A 57 8.54 -24.07 -19.87
C LYS A 57 7.70 -23.54 -21.03
N ARG A 58 6.41 -23.89 -21.05
CA ARG A 58 5.49 -23.45 -22.11
C ARG A 58 5.31 -21.93 -22.13
N ALA A 59 5.24 -21.30 -20.96
CA ALA A 59 5.12 -19.85 -20.83
C ALA A 59 6.39 -19.15 -21.31
N GLN A 60 7.57 -19.70 -20.99
CA GLN A 60 8.87 -19.19 -21.43
C GLN A 60 9.07 -19.32 -22.94
N GLU A 61 8.69 -20.45 -23.54
CA GLU A 61 8.80 -20.68 -24.99
C GLU A 61 7.82 -19.83 -25.81
N LYS A 62 6.72 -19.39 -25.20
CA LYS A 62 5.62 -18.69 -25.88
C LYS A 62 5.22 -17.42 -25.14
N THR A 63 6.19 -16.59 -24.77
CA THR A 63 5.98 -15.30 -24.12
C THR A 63 5.09 -14.37 -24.96
N ASP A 64 5.17 -14.43 -26.29
CA ASP A 64 4.34 -13.63 -27.20
C ASP A 64 2.83 -13.85 -27.00
N ARG A 65 2.41 -15.03 -26.53
CA ARG A 65 0.99 -15.33 -26.25
C ARG A 65 0.42 -14.49 -25.12
N LEU A 66 1.26 -13.88 -24.29
CA LEU A 66 0.80 -12.93 -23.27
C LEU A 66 0.13 -11.70 -23.92
N PHE A 67 0.63 -11.29 -25.09
CA PHE A 67 0.15 -10.14 -25.86
C PHE A 67 -0.99 -10.47 -26.83
N ASP A 68 -1.27 -11.76 -27.05
CA ASP A 68 -2.29 -12.23 -27.99
C ASP A 68 -3.71 -12.04 -27.41
N GLU A 69 -4.54 -11.22 -28.04
CA GLU A 69 -5.92 -10.94 -27.60
C GLU A 69 -6.87 -12.15 -27.68
N THR A 70 -6.50 -13.19 -28.44
CA THR A 70 -7.31 -14.42 -28.57
C THR A 70 -7.14 -15.38 -27.40
N VAL A 71 -6.12 -15.16 -26.56
CA VAL A 71 -5.82 -15.98 -25.39
C VAL A 71 -6.69 -15.56 -24.21
N ASP A 72 -7.30 -16.56 -23.56
CA ASP A 72 -8.18 -16.35 -22.42
C ASP A 72 -7.46 -15.65 -21.24
N GLU A 73 -8.19 -14.80 -20.52
CA GLU A 73 -7.65 -14.02 -19.40
C GLU A 73 -7.08 -14.93 -18.31
N LYS A 74 -7.70 -16.09 -18.05
CA LYS A 74 -7.22 -17.05 -17.05
C LYS A 74 -5.93 -17.74 -17.48
N GLU A 75 -5.77 -18.01 -18.78
CA GLU A 75 -4.53 -18.57 -19.32
C GLU A 75 -3.39 -17.55 -19.18
N LYS A 76 -3.66 -16.26 -19.47
CA LYS A 76 -2.68 -15.18 -19.26
C LYS A 76 -2.31 -15.00 -17.79
N GLN A 77 -3.25 -15.10 -16.85
CA GLN A 77 -2.96 -15.08 -15.41
C GLN A 77 -2.00 -16.21 -15.00
N GLN A 78 -2.25 -17.44 -15.47
CA GLN A 78 -1.37 -18.57 -15.21
C GLN A 78 0.02 -18.37 -15.83
N MET A 79 0.09 -17.80 -17.03
CA MET A 79 1.37 -17.45 -17.67
C MET A 79 2.13 -16.40 -16.86
N LEU A 80 1.46 -15.31 -16.41
CA LEU A 80 2.09 -14.28 -15.57
C LEU A 80 2.68 -14.87 -14.29
N ILE A 81 1.93 -15.74 -13.60
CA ILE A 81 2.43 -16.44 -12.41
C ILE A 81 3.66 -17.29 -12.75
N ALA A 82 3.58 -18.09 -13.80
CA ALA A 82 4.66 -18.99 -14.18
C ALA A 82 5.93 -18.21 -14.56
N LEU A 83 5.79 -17.15 -15.36
CA LEU A 83 6.88 -16.27 -15.78
C LEU A 83 7.52 -15.55 -14.59
N ALA A 84 6.72 -15.09 -13.62
CA ALA A 84 7.23 -14.39 -12.43
C ALA A 84 8.11 -15.25 -11.53
N THR A 85 8.00 -16.59 -11.62
CA THR A 85 8.84 -17.54 -10.87
C THR A 85 10.14 -17.92 -11.58
N ILE A 86 10.39 -17.38 -12.79
CA ILE A 86 11.60 -17.65 -13.56
C ILE A 86 12.58 -16.51 -13.34
N ASP A 87 13.78 -16.86 -12.90
CA ASP A 87 14.89 -15.93 -12.72
C ASP A 87 15.56 -15.63 -14.07
N ASP A 88 14.92 -14.76 -14.86
CA ASP A 88 15.40 -14.33 -16.17
C ASP A 88 15.03 -12.85 -16.42
N ILE A 89 16.04 -12.02 -16.67
CA ILE A 89 15.89 -10.59 -16.93
C ILE A 89 15.04 -10.34 -18.18
N ALA A 90 15.13 -11.17 -19.22
CA ALA A 90 14.32 -11.02 -20.42
C ALA A 90 12.83 -11.26 -20.12
N ILE A 91 12.52 -12.20 -19.23
CA ILE A 91 11.16 -12.47 -18.76
C ILE A 91 10.66 -11.30 -17.91
N TYR A 92 11.47 -10.79 -16.99
CA TYR A 92 11.15 -9.58 -16.23
C TYR A 92 10.76 -8.41 -17.15
N ARG A 93 11.56 -8.15 -18.20
CA ARG A 93 11.26 -7.10 -19.20
C ARG A 93 10.00 -7.38 -20.00
N THR A 94 9.69 -8.64 -20.26
CA THR A 94 8.45 -9.04 -20.95
C THR A 94 7.23 -8.73 -20.08
N ILE A 95 7.26 -9.10 -18.80
CA ILE A 95 6.19 -8.77 -17.84
C ILE A 95 6.07 -7.24 -17.70
N GLU A 96 7.19 -6.52 -17.62
CA GLU A 96 7.22 -5.05 -17.55
C GLU A 96 6.55 -4.42 -18.78
N THR A 97 6.82 -4.95 -19.97
CA THR A 97 6.22 -4.46 -21.21
C THR A 97 4.72 -4.72 -21.23
N PHE A 98 4.27 -5.89 -20.79
CA PHE A 98 2.85 -6.22 -20.68
C PHE A 98 2.13 -5.37 -19.63
N GLN A 99 2.77 -5.09 -18.49
CA GLN A 99 2.23 -4.25 -17.42
C GLN A 99 1.98 -2.80 -17.88
N LYS A 100 2.82 -2.29 -18.79
CA LYS A 100 2.66 -0.93 -19.37
C LYS A 100 1.48 -0.85 -20.33
N GLN A 101 0.98 -1.97 -20.85
CA GLN A 101 -0.21 -1.98 -21.70
C GLN A 101 -1.48 -1.76 -20.88
N ASP A 102 -2.43 -1.05 -21.46
CA ASP A 102 -3.74 -0.84 -20.84
C ASP A 102 -4.61 -2.09 -21.03
N SER A 103 -4.35 -3.11 -20.20
CA SER A 103 -5.08 -4.36 -20.20
C SER A 103 -5.84 -4.56 -18.89
N LYS A 104 -6.91 -5.35 -18.93
CA LYS A 104 -7.64 -5.76 -17.72
C LYS A 104 -6.76 -6.50 -16.71
N LEU A 105 -5.65 -7.10 -17.18
CA LEU A 105 -4.69 -7.81 -16.35
C LEU A 105 -3.51 -6.95 -15.91
N LYS A 106 -3.55 -5.63 -16.13
CA LYS A 106 -2.49 -4.71 -15.69
C LYS A 106 -2.15 -4.87 -14.21
N LYS A 107 -3.16 -4.92 -13.34
CA LYS A 107 -2.95 -5.11 -11.89
C LYS A 107 -2.34 -6.48 -11.56
N TRP A 108 -2.71 -7.54 -12.30
CA TRP A 108 -2.09 -8.86 -12.18
C TRP A 108 -0.62 -8.86 -12.64
N ALA A 109 -0.34 -8.14 -13.73
CA ALA A 109 1.01 -7.98 -14.26
C ALA A 109 1.90 -7.18 -13.29
N THR A 110 1.35 -6.20 -12.58
CA THR A 110 2.07 -5.50 -11.48
C THR A 110 2.53 -6.47 -10.40
N VAL A 111 1.64 -7.35 -9.90
CA VAL A 111 2.01 -8.34 -8.87
C VAL A 111 3.06 -9.33 -9.40
N ALA A 112 2.89 -9.82 -10.63
CA ALA A 112 3.85 -10.71 -11.28
C ALA A 112 5.23 -10.05 -11.48
N LEU A 113 5.24 -8.78 -11.92
CA LEU A 113 6.47 -8.00 -12.12
C LEU A 113 7.23 -7.82 -10.81
N GLN A 114 6.50 -7.52 -9.74
CA GLN A 114 7.06 -7.37 -8.41
C GLN A 114 7.67 -8.67 -7.90
N GLN A 115 6.95 -9.80 -8.03
CA GLN A 115 7.49 -11.10 -7.63
C GLN A 115 8.76 -11.44 -8.43
N SER A 116 8.76 -11.19 -9.74
CA SER A 116 9.95 -11.37 -10.58
C SER A 116 11.12 -10.49 -10.13
N ARG A 117 10.84 -9.22 -9.76
CA ARG A 117 11.85 -8.30 -9.20
C ARG A 117 12.43 -8.84 -7.89
N MET A 118 11.58 -9.31 -6.98
CA MET A 118 12.00 -9.88 -5.70
C MET A 118 12.88 -11.11 -5.90
N LEU A 119 12.50 -12.01 -6.82
CA LEU A 119 13.27 -13.20 -7.15
C LEU A 119 14.68 -12.82 -7.63
N ILE A 120 14.76 -11.96 -8.65
CA ILE A 120 16.03 -11.48 -9.21
C ILE A 120 16.87 -10.81 -8.12
N GLN A 121 16.29 -9.90 -7.34
CA GLN A 121 17.00 -9.22 -6.25
C GLN A 121 17.54 -10.21 -5.20
N SER A 122 16.75 -11.23 -4.82
CA SER A 122 17.19 -12.24 -3.87
C SER A 122 18.35 -13.09 -4.39
N THR A 123 18.35 -13.45 -5.68
CA THR A 123 19.46 -14.18 -6.31
C THR A 123 20.73 -13.33 -6.36
N LEU A 124 20.61 -12.03 -6.63
CA LEU A 124 21.76 -11.12 -6.66
C LEU A 124 22.37 -10.84 -5.28
N MET A 125 21.55 -10.86 -4.22
CA MET A 125 21.97 -10.47 -2.87
C MET A 125 22.53 -11.63 -2.03
N ASP A 126 22.38 -12.90 -2.46
CA ASP A 126 22.81 -14.11 -1.72
C ASP A 126 22.33 -14.15 -0.24
N GLU A 127 21.32 -13.34 0.11
CA GLU A 127 20.75 -13.19 1.45
C GLU A 127 19.21 -13.35 1.42
N SER A 128 18.64 -13.93 2.47
CA SER A 128 17.19 -14.03 2.65
C SER A 128 16.61 -12.69 3.13
N THR A 129 16.51 -11.72 2.22
CA THR A 129 15.84 -10.43 2.49
C THR A 129 14.35 -10.65 2.76
N VAL A 130 13.83 -10.09 3.86
CA VAL A 130 12.41 -10.18 4.19
C VAL A 130 11.69 -9.03 3.50
N TYR A 131 10.75 -9.37 2.61
CA TYR A 131 9.97 -8.38 1.86
C TYR A 131 8.63 -8.13 2.52
N VAL A 132 8.27 -6.86 2.69
CA VAL A 132 6.96 -6.45 3.23
C VAL A 132 6.14 -5.85 2.11
N SER A 133 5.04 -6.52 1.76
CA SER A 133 4.02 -5.96 0.86
C SER A 133 3.10 -5.06 1.67
N THR A 134 3.00 -3.80 1.27
CA THR A 134 1.95 -2.90 1.75
C THR A 134 1.19 -2.37 0.56
N GLY A 135 -0.10 -2.09 0.75
CA GLY A 135 -0.94 -1.72 -0.36
C GLY A 135 -0.49 -0.41 -1.02
N LEU A 136 0.02 0.57 -0.27
CA LEU A 136 0.61 1.82 -0.78
C LEU A 136 2.11 1.75 -1.11
N GLY A 137 2.77 0.66 -0.72
CA GLY A 137 4.20 0.48 -0.86
C GLY A 137 5.05 1.34 0.08
N GLY A 138 6.31 1.59 -0.29
CA GLY A 138 7.23 2.43 0.46
C GLY A 138 8.49 2.82 -0.31
N GLN A 139 9.54 3.21 0.40
CA GLN A 139 10.84 3.54 -0.17
C GLN A 139 11.95 3.18 0.83
N GLY A 140 12.80 2.21 0.47
CA GLY A 140 13.84 1.69 1.38
C GLY A 140 13.22 1.04 2.62
N SER A 141 13.57 1.55 3.82
CA SER A 141 12.99 1.14 5.10
C SER A 141 11.77 1.98 5.53
N LEU A 142 11.30 2.91 4.70
CA LEU A 142 10.14 3.75 4.99
C LEU A 142 8.85 3.19 4.34
N LEU A 143 7.78 3.11 5.11
CA LEU A 143 6.44 2.72 4.68
C LEU A 143 5.61 3.93 4.28
N ARG A 144 4.80 3.79 3.22
CA ARG A 144 3.88 4.83 2.76
C ARG A 144 2.53 4.73 3.49
N TYR A 145 2.11 5.86 4.03
CA TYR A 145 0.82 6.06 4.68
C TYR A 145 0.04 7.17 4.00
N PHE A 146 -1.24 6.93 3.76
CA PHE A 146 -2.20 7.94 3.38
C PHE A 146 -3.00 8.35 4.62
N CYS A 147 -2.98 9.65 4.93
CA CYS A 147 -3.55 10.22 6.14
C CYS A 147 -4.57 11.29 5.77
N VAL A 148 -5.68 11.35 6.50
CA VAL A 148 -6.73 12.37 6.34
C VAL A 148 -7.00 13.02 7.69
N TYR A 149 -6.66 14.31 7.80
CA TYR A 149 -6.99 15.16 8.93
C TYR A 149 -8.33 15.85 8.69
N LEU A 150 -9.24 15.72 9.63
CA LEU A 150 -10.60 16.24 9.51
C LEU A 150 -10.71 17.61 10.18
N ALA A 151 -11.39 18.54 9.52
CA ALA A 151 -11.76 19.81 10.14
C ALA A 151 -12.81 19.57 11.25
N ASN A 152 -12.81 20.43 12.25
CA ASN A 152 -13.80 20.37 13.32
C ASN A 152 -15.22 20.67 12.80
N ASP A 153 -16.25 20.18 13.50
CA ASP A 153 -17.64 20.28 13.06
C ASP A 153 -18.05 21.75 12.84
N ASN A 154 -18.68 22.03 11.69
CA ASN A 154 -19.08 23.37 11.22
C ASN A 154 -17.95 24.36 10.90
N THR A 155 -16.69 23.91 10.75
CA THR A 155 -15.59 24.78 10.32
C THR A 155 -15.02 24.37 8.96
N LEU A 156 -15.01 25.31 8.02
CA LEU A 156 -14.23 25.18 6.78
C LEU A 156 -12.81 25.62 7.08
N LEU A 157 -11.83 24.85 6.59
CA LEU A 157 -10.43 25.19 6.75
C LEU A 157 -10.08 26.43 5.93
N LYS A 158 -9.34 27.35 6.55
CA LYS A 158 -8.85 28.58 5.93
C LYS A 158 -7.43 28.37 5.42
N SER A 159 -7.01 29.21 4.47
CA SER A 159 -5.67 29.14 3.87
C SER A 159 -4.53 29.08 4.90
N PHE A 160 -4.58 29.89 5.95
CA PHE A 160 -3.53 29.88 6.98
C PHE A 160 -3.51 28.58 7.82
N GLN A 161 -4.65 27.90 7.98
CA GLN A 161 -4.74 26.63 8.71
C GLN A 161 -4.09 25.49 7.90
N TYR A 162 -4.17 25.56 6.57
CA TYR A 162 -3.42 24.66 5.69
C TYR A 162 -1.92 24.81 5.84
N ASP A 163 -1.43 26.05 5.89
CA ASP A 163 -0.01 26.33 6.06
C ASP A 163 0.51 25.84 7.42
N ILE A 164 -0.29 26.01 8.48
CA ILE A 164 0.03 25.49 9.81
C ILE A 164 0.09 23.96 9.78
N ALA A 165 -0.98 23.31 9.33
CA ALA A 165 -1.05 21.85 9.29
C ALA A 165 0.10 21.24 8.48
N ARG A 166 0.43 21.84 7.33
CA ARG A 166 1.58 21.42 6.52
C ARG A 166 2.90 21.55 7.27
N LYS A 167 3.17 22.71 7.89
CA LYS A 167 4.44 22.98 8.57
C LYS A 167 4.63 22.10 9.80
N GLU A 168 3.58 21.92 10.60
CA GLU A 168 3.65 21.05 11.78
C GLU A 168 3.82 19.58 11.38
N THR A 169 3.08 19.12 10.35
CA THR A 169 3.28 17.78 9.79
C THR A 169 4.72 17.62 9.29
N GLU A 170 5.25 18.58 8.54
CA GLU A 170 6.63 18.50 8.02
C GLU A 170 7.66 18.44 9.15
N LEU A 171 7.47 19.23 10.21
CA LEU A 171 8.34 19.24 11.38
C LEU A 171 8.37 17.89 12.10
N VAL A 172 7.20 17.35 12.45
CA VAL A 172 7.09 16.11 13.22
C VAL A 172 7.55 14.91 12.39
N ILE A 173 7.15 14.84 11.12
CA ILE A 173 7.53 13.75 10.22
C ILE A 173 9.04 13.76 9.96
N THR A 174 9.65 14.94 9.78
CA THR A 174 11.11 15.03 9.62
C THR A 174 11.86 14.62 10.88
N LYS A 175 11.36 14.97 12.08
CA LYS A 175 11.93 14.50 13.37
C LYS A 175 11.87 12.98 13.49
N ALA A 176 10.80 12.36 12.99
CA ALA A 176 10.62 10.92 12.92
C ALA A 176 11.41 10.26 11.76
N GLN A 177 12.32 10.98 11.09
CA GLN A 177 13.08 10.50 9.93
C GLN A 177 12.21 10.07 8.74
N GLY A 178 10.99 10.60 8.66
CA GLY A 178 10.07 10.41 7.54
C GLY A 178 10.13 11.54 6.52
N LYS A 179 9.25 11.46 5.52
CA LYS A 179 9.13 12.45 4.45
C LYS A 179 7.67 12.61 4.00
N ILE A 180 7.29 13.85 3.67
CA ILE A 180 6.02 14.12 2.97
C ILE A 180 6.25 13.95 1.47
N GLU A 181 5.43 13.13 0.80
CA GLU A 181 5.48 12.95 -0.65
C GLU A 181 4.45 13.81 -1.38
N GLU A 182 3.23 13.87 -0.85
CA GLU A 182 2.11 14.58 -1.45
C GLU A 182 1.18 15.10 -0.36
N TYR A 183 0.51 16.22 -0.62
CA TYR A 183 -0.58 16.70 0.20
C TYR A 183 -1.61 17.40 -0.68
N ALA A 184 -2.87 17.34 -0.27
CA ALA A 184 -3.96 18.04 -0.93
C ALA A 184 -4.92 18.65 0.10
N PHE A 185 -5.43 19.82 -0.24
CA PHE A 185 -6.29 20.61 0.64
C PHE A 185 -7.72 20.57 0.13
N PHE A 186 -8.64 20.31 1.04
CA PHE A 186 -10.07 20.36 0.81
C PHE A 186 -10.72 21.24 1.87
N ASP A 187 -11.97 21.62 1.63
CA ASP A 187 -12.72 22.51 2.52
C ASP A 187 -12.92 21.94 3.93
N LYS A 188 -13.12 20.61 4.02
CA LYS A 188 -13.46 19.90 5.26
C LYS A 188 -12.34 18.99 5.79
N TYR A 189 -11.27 18.79 5.04
CA TYR A 189 -10.19 17.89 5.42
C TYR A 189 -8.90 18.18 4.66
N ILE A 190 -7.78 17.65 5.15
CA ILE A 190 -6.47 17.72 4.53
C ILE A 190 -5.95 16.30 4.37
N THR A 191 -5.44 15.97 3.19
CA THR A 191 -4.84 14.65 2.94
C THR A 191 -3.33 14.77 2.82
N PHE A 192 -2.60 13.81 3.38
CA PHE A 192 -1.15 13.68 3.23
C PHE A 192 -0.80 12.26 2.79
N THR A 193 0.20 12.15 1.92
CA THR A 193 0.93 10.90 1.66
C THR A 193 2.32 11.04 2.28
N LEU A 194 2.62 10.16 3.23
CA LEU A 194 3.79 10.24 4.10
C LEU A 194 4.61 8.95 3.98
N LEU A 195 5.93 9.07 4.01
CA LEU A 195 6.86 7.96 4.22
C LEU A 195 7.36 8.01 5.66
N LEU A 196 7.17 6.94 6.43
CA LEU A 196 7.57 6.85 7.83
C LEU A 196 8.34 5.55 8.09
N PRO A 197 9.34 5.54 9.00
CA PRO A 197 9.99 4.29 9.41
C PRO A 197 8.98 3.29 9.97
N ILE A 198 9.27 1.99 9.83
CA ILE A 198 8.40 0.92 10.36
C ILE A 198 8.33 1.00 11.89
N GLU A 199 9.43 1.38 12.52
CA GLU A 199 9.56 1.48 13.97
C GLU A 199 8.94 2.76 14.54
N ALA A 200 8.36 3.62 13.70
CA ALA A 200 7.77 4.87 14.13
C ALA A 200 6.48 4.64 14.93
N GLU A 201 6.41 5.26 16.12
CA GLU A 201 5.22 5.32 16.98
C GLU A 201 4.14 6.19 16.31
N LEU A 202 3.41 5.63 15.34
CA LEU A 202 2.43 6.36 14.52
C LEU A 202 1.44 7.15 15.38
N LYS A 203 0.94 6.53 16.45
CA LYS A 203 -0.02 7.16 17.36
C LYS A 203 0.53 8.44 17.95
N GLU A 204 1.73 8.39 18.54
CA GLU A 204 2.38 9.57 19.13
C GLU A 204 2.69 10.64 18.08
N ILE A 205 3.14 10.24 16.89
CA ILE A 205 3.42 11.16 15.78
C ILE A 205 2.17 11.93 15.39
N PHE A 206 1.06 11.23 15.16
CA PHE A 206 -0.17 11.85 14.68
C PHE A 206 -0.88 12.65 15.77
N GLU A 207 -0.91 12.17 17.01
CA GLU A 207 -1.43 12.92 18.17
C GLU A 207 -0.63 14.23 18.34
N SER A 208 0.71 14.17 18.28
CA SER A 208 1.55 15.36 18.35
C SER A 208 1.26 16.37 17.24
N ILE A 209 1.04 15.92 16.00
CA ILE A 209 0.69 16.83 14.89
C ILE A 209 -0.65 17.52 15.16
N ILE A 210 -1.65 16.77 15.64
CA ILE A 210 -2.98 17.32 15.94
C ILE A 210 -2.90 18.34 17.07
N ASP A 211 -2.18 18.03 18.14
CA ASP A 211 -2.03 18.89 19.31
C ASP A 211 -1.33 20.21 18.96
N GLU A 212 -0.24 20.15 18.20
CA GLU A 212 0.48 21.33 17.73
C GLU A 212 -0.41 22.18 16.81
N CYS A 213 -1.15 21.56 15.87
CA CYS A 213 -2.11 22.28 15.02
C CYS A 213 -3.23 22.93 15.85
N ASN A 214 -3.78 22.20 16.82
CA ASN A 214 -4.91 22.66 17.62
C ASN A 214 -4.55 23.74 18.63
N THR A 215 -3.27 23.92 18.94
CA THR A 215 -2.77 25.10 19.67
C THR A 215 -3.09 26.41 18.93
N TYR A 216 -3.27 26.37 17.60
CA TYR A 216 -3.63 27.52 16.77
C TYR A 216 -5.15 27.65 16.51
N GLY A 217 -5.98 27.18 17.45
CA GLY A 217 -7.42 27.45 17.46
C GLY A 217 -8.32 26.23 17.22
N HIS A 218 -7.90 25.04 17.66
CA HIS A 218 -8.69 23.80 17.69
C HIS A 218 -9.49 23.49 16.41
N PHE A 219 -8.81 23.54 15.27
CA PHE A 219 -9.44 23.43 13.96
C PHE A 219 -9.41 22.03 13.35
N LEU A 220 -8.64 21.09 13.92
CA LEU A 220 -8.61 19.68 13.53
C LEU A 220 -9.30 18.81 14.57
N LYS A 221 -9.99 17.76 14.11
CA LYS A 221 -10.49 16.70 14.99
C LYS A 221 -9.34 15.80 15.45
N GLU A 222 -9.49 15.25 16.65
CA GLU A 222 -8.60 14.21 17.19
C GLU A 222 -8.67 12.91 16.37
N ASN A 223 -9.85 12.61 15.81
CA ASN A 223 -10.03 11.45 14.96
C ASN A 223 -9.51 11.74 13.54
N ILE A 224 -8.56 10.91 13.10
CA ILE A 224 -7.97 10.95 11.76
C ILE A 224 -8.12 9.59 11.08
N ILE A 225 -8.03 9.58 9.75
CA ILE A 225 -7.99 8.34 8.97
C ILE A 225 -6.54 8.10 8.55
N ILE A 226 -6.01 6.92 8.82
CA ILE A 226 -4.68 6.49 8.39
C ILE A 226 -4.83 5.15 7.68
N THR A 227 -4.19 4.98 6.53
CA THR A 227 -4.13 3.69 5.83
C THR A 227 -2.81 3.52 5.10
N ASN A 228 -2.27 2.30 5.11
CA ASN A 228 -1.14 1.87 4.30
C ASN A 228 -1.57 0.95 3.14
N VAL A 229 -2.89 0.93 2.83
CA VAL A 229 -3.48 0.00 1.85
C VAL A 229 -3.76 0.67 0.51
N LYS A 230 -4.42 1.83 0.49
CA LYS A 230 -4.68 2.59 -0.74
C LYS A 230 -4.91 4.06 -0.44
N LYS A 231 -4.74 4.92 -1.45
CA LYS A 231 -5.19 6.31 -1.34
C LYS A 231 -6.71 6.34 -1.41
N LEU A 232 -7.36 7.00 -0.46
CA LEU A 232 -8.82 7.17 -0.50
C LEU A 232 -9.17 8.31 -1.45
N THR A 233 -10.16 8.06 -2.30
CA THR A 233 -10.75 9.10 -3.15
C THR A 233 -11.61 10.06 -2.31
N PRO A 234 -11.84 11.31 -2.78
CA PRO A 234 -12.73 12.24 -2.10
C PRO A 234 -14.12 11.65 -1.80
N GLN A 235 -14.68 10.88 -2.74
CA GLN A 235 -15.97 10.21 -2.57
C GLN A 235 -15.96 9.16 -1.44
N GLU A 236 -14.87 8.40 -1.32
CA GLU A 236 -14.72 7.43 -0.23
C GLU A 236 -14.56 8.15 1.11
N ILE A 237 -13.78 9.24 1.16
CA ILE A 237 -13.61 10.06 2.37
C ILE A 237 -14.95 10.64 2.81
N ASP A 238 -15.71 11.24 1.90
CA ASP A 238 -17.04 11.78 2.19
C ASP A 238 -18.00 10.69 2.69
N HIS A 239 -18.00 9.50 2.06
CA HIS A 239 -18.80 8.37 2.52
C HIS A 239 -18.40 7.87 3.92
N PHE A 240 -17.10 7.84 4.22
CA PHE A 240 -16.60 7.52 5.56
C PHE A 240 -17.07 8.56 6.58
N LEU A 241 -17.07 9.85 6.23
CA LEU A 241 -17.56 10.92 7.10
C LEU A 241 -19.06 10.83 7.36
N ASP A 242 -19.87 10.58 6.34
CA ASP A 242 -21.32 10.43 6.47
C ASP A 242 -21.68 9.22 7.34
N THR A 243 -20.95 8.12 7.19
CA THR A 243 -21.18 6.89 7.98
C THR A 243 -20.81 7.09 9.46
N GLN A 244 -19.77 7.87 9.76
CA GLN A 244 -19.39 8.21 11.13
C GLN A 244 -20.37 9.20 11.78
N ALA A 245 -20.88 10.16 11.02
CA ALA A 245 -21.93 11.08 11.47
C ALA A 245 -23.23 10.34 11.86
N GLN A 246 -23.59 9.27 11.13
CA GLN A 246 -24.74 8.43 11.45
C GLN A 246 -24.52 7.57 12.70
N LYS A 247 -23.30 7.10 12.96
CA LYS A 247 -22.97 6.32 14.17
C LYS A 247 -22.94 7.15 15.45
N GLN A 248 -22.67 8.46 15.36
CA GLN A 248 -22.68 9.37 16.51
C GLN A 248 -24.09 9.88 16.88
N ASN A 249 -25.12 9.64 16.05
CA ASN A 249 -26.51 10.02 16.33
C ASN A 249 -27.49 8.80 16.32
N PRO A 250 -27.52 7.96 17.37
CA PRO A 250 -28.54 6.94 17.52
C PRO A 250 -29.80 7.50 18.24
N ALA A 251 -30.56 8.43 17.62
CA ALA A 251 -31.92 8.87 17.99
C ALA A 251 -32.28 10.14 17.17
N GLN A 252 -33.38 10.29 16.44
CA GLN A 252 -34.76 9.81 16.57
C GLN A 252 -35.42 9.72 15.18
N PRO A 253 -36.18 8.67 14.85
CA PRO A 253 -37.32 8.81 13.95
C PRO A 253 -38.51 9.41 14.70
N LEU A 254 -39.17 10.38 14.07
CA LEU A 254 -40.51 10.87 14.43
C LEU A 254 -41.56 9.75 14.41
#